data_AF-A0A7X5F0D8-F1
#
_entry.id   AF-A0A7X5F0D8-F1
#
_cell.length_a   1.000
_cell.length_b   1.000
_cell.length_c   1.000
_cell.angle_alpha   90.00
_cell.angle_beta   90.00
_cell.angle_gamma   90.00
#
_symmetry.space_group_name_H-M   'P 1'
#
loop_
_entity.id
_entity.type
_entity.pdbx_description
1 polymer ?
#
loop_
_entity_poly.entity_id
_entity_poly.type
_entity_poly.pdbx_seq_one_letter_code
_entity_poly.pdbx_strand_id
1 'polypeptide(L)'
;MTTYSRAGIFNYKSNSFVWGFGGTYDTATTLNFLGSMTIDAPAALAVAAVSLDSATVTVTGTISSTARSGAIVTLPVPVPPGEPQPAGPVDELIAAGAILGDARVTFAGSVRSQIEGGGTIGAFSALADAYVTATGVMISERGFALRTQAAAGDAHSVTGGVIEARAGECAIMVEGRENSFVTNRAAVLTGGDHVDGILATARVDLTFSGDRVAALANSNVTVTNSGALCTTGDGIRAEAQGSIEIRNTGRIDADGIGIHVRDIDGTDGTGRANVHQTGVLEGGAGGIVVSGDFATSVIQVAGILKGGSGAAILTGASADTILIGAGARVQGDILTGAGNDEIRLDRSARVSGLVDAGSGNDSVVLGNAGYVVDGGAGNDLFQAGSGRDVFLYAAGDAGNDQLAGFDLRRDKLAFDVGPLDVRVVGRDTLITWSEGSLRLVGVASPDLDLSANWIA
;
A
#
# COMPACT_ATOMS: atom_id res chain seq x y z
N MET A 1 8.07 11.18 35.36
CA MET A 1 6.87 11.28 34.51
C MET A 1 5.87 12.21 35.19
N THR A 2 5.53 13.31 34.54
CA THR A 2 4.61 14.34 35.06
C THR A 2 3.31 14.30 34.27
N THR A 3 2.17 14.34 34.94
CA THR A 3 0.84 14.29 34.29
C THR A 3 0.07 15.58 34.52
N TYR A 4 -0.46 16.15 33.44
CA TYR A 4 -1.34 17.30 33.45
C TYR A 4 -2.68 16.92 32.84
N SER A 5 -3.78 17.37 33.44
CA SER A 5 -5.13 17.08 32.95
C SER A 5 -5.95 18.35 32.89
N ARG A 6 -6.74 18.50 31.84
CA ARG A 6 -7.58 19.68 31.60
C ARG A 6 -8.94 19.28 31.03
N ALA A 7 -10.00 19.80 31.63
CA ALA A 7 -11.38 19.62 31.20
C ALA A 7 -12.13 20.97 31.29
N GLY A 8 -13.20 21.12 30.51
CA GLY A 8 -13.98 22.35 30.43
C GLY A 8 -14.21 22.83 28.99
N ILE A 9 -14.68 24.08 28.84
CA ILE A 9 -14.91 24.73 27.55
C ILE A 9 -13.90 25.87 27.41
N PHE A 10 -13.16 25.88 26.30
CA PHE A 10 -12.11 26.86 26.02
C PHE A 10 -12.35 27.50 24.65
N ASN A 11 -12.40 28.83 24.62
CA ASN A 11 -12.59 29.60 23.39
C ASN A 11 -11.44 30.59 23.25
N TYR A 12 -10.66 30.45 22.19
CA TYR A 12 -9.54 31.31 21.86
C TYR A 12 -9.86 32.13 20.62
N LYS A 13 -9.59 33.43 20.68
CA LYS A 13 -9.63 34.33 19.54
C LYS A 13 -8.37 35.20 19.57
N SER A 14 -7.55 35.13 18.52
CA SER A 14 -6.27 35.83 18.46
C SER A 14 -5.92 36.22 17.03
N ASN A 15 -5.18 37.32 16.87
CA ASN A 15 -4.55 37.70 15.60
C ASN A 15 -3.12 37.14 15.47
N SER A 16 -2.70 36.32 16.43
CA SER A 16 -1.39 35.68 16.49
C SER A 16 -1.53 34.22 16.90
N PHE A 17 -0.40 33.52 16.98
CA PHE A 17 -0.33 32.12 17.39
C PHE A 17 -0.99 31.85 18.76
N VAL A 18 -1.69 30.71 18.86
CA VAL A 18 -2.32 30.22 20.10
C VAL A 18 -1.70 28.92 20.57
N TRP A 19 -1.23 28.91 21.82
CA TRP A 19 -0.91 27.69 22.57
C TRP A 19 -2.10 27.31 23.45
N GLY A 20 -2.85 26.26 23.06
CA GLY A 20 -4.08 25.85 23.74
C GLY A 20 -3.80 25.19 25.09
N PHE A 21 -3.21 24.00 25.08
CA PHE A 21 -2.81 23.24 26.27
C PHE A 21 -1.51 22.45 26.03
N GLY A 22 -0.51 22.66 26.87
CA GLY A 22 0.73 21.90 26.86
C GLY A 22 1.97 22.80 26.84
N GLY A 23 3.07 22.34 26.25
CA GLY A 23 4.35 23.06 26.25
C GLY A 23 5.52 22.21 25.82
N THR A 24 6.72 22.71 26.14
CA THR A 24 7.99 21.98 26.05
C THR A 24 8.40 21.50 27.45
N TYR A 25 9.05 20.34 27.54
CA TYR A 25 9.35 19.67 28.82
C TYR A 25 10.69 18.94 28.80
N ASP A 26 11.42 18.95 29.93
CA ASP A 26 12.69 18.22 30.05
C ASP A 26 12.53 16.77 30.55
N THR A 27 11.31 16.38 30.96
CA THR A 27 11.03 15.07 31.56
C THR A 27 9.81 14.42 30.94
N ALA A 28 9.69 13.09 31.06
CA ALA A 28 8.53 12.35 30.53
C ALA A 28 7.22 13.02 30.94
N THR A 29 6.36 13.36 29.98
CA THR A 29 5.17 14.20 30.23
C THR A 29 3.93 13.61 29.59
N THR A 30 2.82 13.66 30.32
CA THR A 30 1.49 13.24 29.85
C THR A 30 0.49 14.39 29.95
N LEU A 31 -0.23 14.66 28.86
CA LEU A 31 -1.34 15.60 28.79
C LEU A 31 -2.65 14.86 28.55
N ASN A 32 -3.66 15.09 29.37
CA ASN A 32 -5.01 14.56 29.18
C ASN A 32 -6.00 15.71 28.97
N PHE A 33 -6.66 15.76 27.82
CA PHE A 33 -7.69 16.74 27.51
C PHE A 33 -9.07 16.07 27.31
N LEU A 34 -10.04 16.46 28.14
CA LEU A 34 -11.40 15.90 28.13
C LEU A 34 -12.48 16.98 27.93
N GLY A 35 -12.12 18.10 27.30
CA GLY A 35 -12.98 19.28 27.17
C GLY A 35 -13.45 19.58 25.74
N SER A 36 -13.98 20.80 25.56
CA SER A 36 -14.23 21.39 24.24
C SER A 36 -13.28 22.56 24.03
N MET A 37 -12.68 22.66 22.85
CA MET A 37 -11.80 23.77 22.47
C MET A 37 -12.17 24.31 21.10
N THR A 38 -12.37 25.63 21.01
CA THR A 38 -12.51 26.35 19.74
C THR A 38 -11.36 27.36 19.63
N ILE A 39 -10.67 27.34 18.50
CA ILE A 39 -9.56 28.27 18.21
C ILE A 39 -9.87 29.04 16.92
N ASP A 40 -9.91 30.36 17.04
CA ASP A 40 -9.92 31.30 15.92
C ASP A 40 -8.62 32.12 15.94
N ALA A 41 -7.63 31.66 15.18
CA ALA A 41 -6.29 32.24 15.12
C ALA A 41 -5.61 31.87 13.80
N PRO A 42 -4.60 32.63 13.32
CA PRO A 42 -3.86 32.25 12.11
C PRO A 42 -3.05 30.95 12.29
N ALA A 43 -2.52 30.72 13.49
CA ALA A 43 -1.64 29.60 13.81
C ALA A 43 -1.98 29.01 15.19
N ALA A 44 -1.88 27.69 15.37
CA ALA A 44 -2.21 27.08 16.66
C ALA A 44 -1.59 25.70 16.91
N LEU A 45 -1.32 25.43 18.19
CA LEU A 45 -1.17 24.09 18.77
C LEU A 45 -2.26 23.92 19.83
N ALA A 46 -3.28 23.12 19.57
CA ALA A 46 -4.42 22.99 20.47
C ALA A 46 -4.06 22.17 21.72
N VAL A 47 -3.48 20.98 21.51
CA VAL A 47 -2.95 20.14 22.60
C VAL A 47 -1.61 19.56 22.17
N ALA A 48 -0.51 20.04 22.73
CA ALA A 48 0.81 19.61 22.31
C ALA A 48 1.80 19.47 23.47
N ALA A 49 2.53 18.35 23.50
CA ALA A 49 3.67 18.17 24.38
C ALA A 49 4.91 17.85 23.54
N VAL A 50 5.98 18.64 23.71
CA VAL A 50 7.31 18.34 23.14
C VAL A 50 8.27 18.09 24.30
N SER A 51 8.77 16.87 24.44
CA SER A 51 9.59 16.46 25.59
C SER A 51 11.00 16.02 25.18
N LEU A 52 11.98 16.27 26.03
CA LEU A 52 13.32 15.69 25.91
C LEU A 52 13.25 14.16 26.07
N ASP A 53 12.41 13.70 26.98
CA ASP A 53 12.14 12.29 27.24
C ASP A 53 10.83 11.91 26.52
N SER A 54 10.00 11.06 27.09
CA SER A 54 8.75 10.61 26.46
C SER A 54 7.65 11.68 26.51
N ALA A 55 6.77 11.71 25.51
CA ALA A 55 5.59 12.56 25.46
C ALA A 55 4.34 11.73 25.20
N THR A 56 3.29 11.93 25.98
CA THR A 56 1.98 11.29 25.78
C THR A 56 0.88 12.32 25.78
N VAL A 57 0.05 12.32 24.74
CA VAL A 57 -1.12 13.20 24.64
C VAL A 57 -2.38 12.37 24.47
N THR A 58 -3.33 12.50 25.38
CA THR A 58 -4.64 11.85 25.31
C THR A 58 -5.73 12.88 25.14
N VAL A 59 -6.57 12.73 24.11
CA VAL A 59 -7.68 13.64 23.81
C VAL A 59 -8.96 12.85 23.60
N THR A 60 -9.95 13.05 24.47
CA THR A 60 -11.31 12.47 24.34
C THR A 60 -12.37 13.55 24.07
N GLY A 61 -11.94 14.81 23.97
CA GLY A 61 -12.79 15.98 23.82
C GLY A 61 -13.13 16.38 22.38
N THR A 62 -13.73 17.55 22.21
CA THR A 62 -14.01 18.15 20.90
C THR A 62 -13.08 19.33 20.64
N ILE A 63 -12.43 19.39 19.48
CA ILE A 63 -11.54 20.47 19.08
C ILE A 63 -11.93 20.99 17.70
N SER A 64 -12.11 22.29 17.54
CA SER A 64 -12.32 22.93 16.24
C SER A 64 -11.36 24.11 16.10
N SER A 65 -10.61 24.17 15.00
CA SER A 65 -9.66 25.25 14.75
C SER A 65 -9.79 25.79 13.32
N THR A 66 -9.72 27.12 13.18
CA THR A 66 -9.57 27.79 11.88
C THR A 66 -8.11 28.08 11.53
N ALA A 67 -7.16 27.72 12.42
CA ALA A 67 -5.75 27.91 12.18
C ALA A 67 -5.28 27.15 10.95
N ARG A 68 -4.40 27.81 10.18
CA ARG A 68 -3.86 27.29 8.92
C ARG A 68 -2.43 26.83 9.02
N SER A 69 -1.74 27.15 10.11
CA SER A 69 -0.36 26.71 10.35
C SER A 69 -0.16 26.25 11.79
N GLY A 70 0.82 25.39 11.99
CA GLY A 70 1.35 25.09 13.30
C GLY A 70 2.27 26.19 13.81
N ALA A 71 3.32 25.80 14.52
CA ALA A 71 4.34 26.73 15.03
C ALA A 71 5.74 26.13 15.01
N ILE A 72 6.74 27.00 14.98
CA ILE A 72 8.12 26.63 15.28
C ILE A 72 8.26 26.48 16.80
N VAL A 73 8.61 25.28 17.26
CA VAL A 73 8.77 24.94 18.67
C VAL A 73 10.25 24.77 19.00
N THR A 74 10.72 25.49 20.01
CA THR A 74 12.07 25.31 20.57
C THR A 74 12.16 23.95 21.25
N LEU A 75 13.16 23.15 20.87
CA LEU A 75 13.33 21.79 21.39
C LEU A 75 13.98 21.83 22.78
N PRO A 76 13.54 20.99 23.73
CA PRO A 76 14.06 20.96 25.10
C PRO A 76 15.40 20.19 25.18
N VAL A 77 16.36 20.53 24.32
CA VAL A 77 17.68 19.86 24.28
C VAL A 77 18.74 20.71 24.97
N PRO A 78 19.65 20.11 25.76
CA PRO A 78 20.80 20.83 26.27
C PRO A 78 21.70 21.29 25.12
N VAL A 79 22.01 22.58 25.06
CA VAL A 79 22.99 23.15 24.11
C VAL A 79 24.19 23.76 24.82
N PRO A 80 25.40 23.66 24.22
CA PRO A 80 26.57 24.37 24.70
C PRO A 80 26.36 25.89 24.83
N PRO A 81 27.07 26.57 25.75
CA PRO A 81 26.99 28.02 25.88
C PRO A 81 27.37 28.74 24.58
N GLY A 82 26.49 29.63 24.11
CA GLY A 82 26.70 30.43 22.90
C GLY A 82 26.16 29.80 21.61
N GLU A 83 25.66 28.56 21.67
CA GLU A 83 24.99 27.93 20.54
C GLU A 83 23.47 28.21 20.54
N PRO A 84 22.85 28.40 19.37
CA PRO A 84 21.41 28.61 19.28
C PRO A 84 20.65 27.35 19.68
N GLN A 85 19.55 27.52 20.40
CA GLN A 85 18.63 26.43 20.72
C GLN A 85 17.97 25.88 19.44
N PRO A 86 18.02 24.55 19.19
CA PRO A 86 17.31 23.94 18.09
C PRO A 86 15.81 24.21 18.17
N ALA A 87 15.19 24.43 17.02
CA ALA A 87 13.76 24.57 16.90
C ALA A 87 13.31 23.93 15.58
N GLY A 88 12.10 23.39 15.56
CA GLY A 88 11.52 22.79 14.37
C GLY A 88 10.02 23.01 14.29
N PRO A 89 9.41 22.85 13.11
CA PRO A 89 7.97 22.99 12.96
C PRO A 89 7.25 21.85 13.68
N VAL A 90 6.12 22.20 14.28
CA VAL A 90 5.08 21.26 14.70
C VAL A 90 3.82 21.72 13.99
N ASP A 91 3.47 21.00 12.92
CA ASP A 91 2.38 21.35 12.01
C ASP A 91 1.15 20.47 12.22
N GLU A 92 0.97 19.98 13.45
CA GLU A 92 -0.21 19.23 13.88
C GLU A 92 -0.96 19.97 14.96
N LEU A 93 -2.28 20.04 14.81
CA LEU A 93 -3.13 20.70 15.78
C LEU A 93 -3.06 20.00 17.16
N ILE A 94 -2.91 18.67 17.17
CA ILE A 94 -2.70 17.83 18.35
C ILE A 94 -1.39 17.05 18.17
N ALA A 95 -0.41 17.24 19.04
CA ALA A 95 0.93 16.69 18.82
C ALA A 95 1.58 16.10 20.08
N ALA A 96 2.26 14.97 19.95
CA ALA A 96 3.27 14.52 20.91
C ALA A 96 4.64 14.46 20.21
N GLY A 97 5.61 15.20 20.72
CA GLY A 97 7.01 15.17 20.27
C GLY A 97 7.92 14.66 21.38
N ALA A 98 8.82 13.75 21.07
CA ALA A 98 9.81 13.21 22.02
C ALA A 98 11.19 13.14 21.36
N ILE A 99 12.24 13.51 22.09
CA ILE A 99 13.62 13.44 21.58
C ILE A 99 14.23 12.07 21.89
N LEU A 100 14.32 11.71 23.18
CA LEU A 100 15.01 10.49 23.63
C LEU A 100 14.06 9.30 23.83
N GLY A 101 12.77 9.55 24.04
CA GLY A 101 11.77 8.54 24.40
C GLY A 101 10.62 8.44 23.42
N ASP A 102 9.57 7.71 23.81
CA ASP A 102 8.42 7.48 22.96
C ASP A 102 7.54 8.72 22.82
N ALA A 103 7.00 8.93 21.63
CA ALA A 103 5.91 9.87 21.39
C ALA A 103 4.59 9.11 21.20
N ARG A 104 3.58 9.43 21.99
CA ARG A 104 2.29 8.73 21.97
C ARG A 104 1.13 9.70 21.89
N VAL A 105 0.24 9.53 20.92
CA VAL A 105 -1.07 10.18 20.91
C VAL A 105 -2.19 9.16 20.98
N THR A 106 -3.12 9.34 21.92
CA THR A 106 -4.39 8.60 21.99
C THR A 106 -5.54 9.57 21.77
N PHE A 107 -6.29 9.39 20.69
CA PHE A 107 -7.40 10.24 20.32
C PHE A 107 -8.70 9.42 20.24
N ALA A 108 -9.72 9.82 20.98
CA ALA A 108 -11.07 9.23 20.93
C ALA A 108 -12.17 10.31 20.87
N GLY A 109 -11.78 11.53 20.48
CA GLY A 109 -12.66 12.70 20.45
C GLY A 109 -13.22 13.02 19.06
N SER A 110 -13.56 14.28 18.85
CA SER A 110 -13.87 14.84 17.53
C SER A 110 -12.98 16.04 17.26
N VAL A 111 -12.36 16.10 16.08
CA VAL A 111 -11.50 17.22 15.70
C VAL A 111 -11.77 17.67 14.28
N ARG A 112 -11.82 18.99 14.09
CA ARG A 112 -11.79 19.63 12.77
C ARG A 112 -10.60 20.59 12.70
N SER A 113 -9.73 20.35 11.72
CA SER A 113 -8.49 21.09 11.48
C SER A 113 -8.50 21.74 10.10
N GLN A 114 -7.85 22.91 9.99
CA GLN A 114 -7.59 23.60 8.73
C GLN A 114 -6.10 23.82 8.48
N ILE A 115 -5.23 23.14 9.25
CA ILE A 115 -3.79 23.23 9.09
C ILE A 115 -3.42 22.81 7.65
N GLU A 116 -2.70 23.69 6.95
CA GLU A 116 -2.26 23.50 5.57
C GLU A 116 -0.96 22.70 5.55
N GLY A 117 -0.89 21.67 4.71
CA GLY A 117 0.32 20.86 4.53
C GLY A 117 0.71 19.96 5.71
N GLY A 118 0.31 20.32 6.94
CA GLY A 118 0.47 19.54 8.16
C GLY A 118 -0.76 18.70 8.53
N GLY A 119 -0.70 18.04 9.69
CA GLY A 119 -1.70 17.07 10.12
C GLY A 119 -2.77 17.61 11.04
N THR A 120 -3.79 16.80 11.27
CA THR A 120 -4.69 17.04 12.41
C THR A 120 -4.08 16.51 13.70
N ILE A 121 -3.50 15.30 13.67
CA ILE A 121 -2.90 14.64 14.82
C ILE A 121 -1.52 14.07 14.44
N GLY A 122 -0.54 14.25 15.33
CA GLY A 122 0.84 13.84 15.10
C GLY A 122 1.54 13.24 16.31
N ALA A 123 2.31 12.16 16.10
CA ALA A 123 3.32 11.71 17.07
C ALA A 123 4.69 11.64 16.40
N PHE A 124 5.71 12.20 17.05
CA PHE A 124 7.06 12.37 16.50
C PHE A 124 8.11 11.95 17.53
N SER A 125 8.87 10.88 17.27
CA SER A 125 10.03 10.51 18.08
C SER A 125 11.33 10.61 17.28
N ALA A 126 12.37 11.20 17.88
CA ALA A 126 13.66 11.32 17.24
C ALA A 126 14.53 10.06 17.41
N LEU A 127 14.62 9.50 18.61
CA LEU A 127 15.51 8.38 18.93
C LEU A 127 14.80 7.09 19.39
N ALA A 128 13.48 7.10 19.51
CA ALA A 128 12.68 5.94 19.90
C ALA A 128 11.45 5.82 18.97
N ASP A 129 10.38 5.24 19.48
CA ASP A 129 9.20 4.91 18.69
C ASP A 129 8.12 6.00 18.76
N ALA A 130 7.26 6.01 17.75
CA ALA A 130 6.10 6.88 17.69
C ALA A 130 4.80 6.07 17.53
N TYR A 131 3.77 6.46 18.26
CA TYR A 131 2.49 5.75 18.30
C TYR A 131 1.32 6.72 18.20
N VAL A 132 0.40 6.48 17.29
CA VAL A 132 -0.92 7.10 17.29
C VAL A 132 -2.01 6.03 17.35
N THR A 133 -2.90 6.15 18.32
CA THR A 133 -4.15 5.40 18.37
C THR A 133 -5.31 6.39 18.26
N ALA A 134 -6.05 6.35 17.14
CA ALA A 134 -7.11 7.30 16.85
C ALA A 134 -8.42 6.58 16.56
N THR A 135 -9.39 6.63 17.48
CA THR A 135 -10.70 5.94 17.39
C THR A 135 -11.88 6.89 17.21
N GLY A 136 -11.61 8.19 17.18
CA GLY A 136 -12.61 9.26 17.11
C GLY A 136 -12.99 9.67 15.68
N VAL A 137 -13.41 10.93 15.56
CA VAL A 137 -13.71 11.58 14.28
C VAL A 137 -12.67 12.66 13.99
N MET A 138 -11.99 12.56 12.86
CA MET A 138 -10.99 13.53 12.41
C MET A 138 -11.38 14.08 11.05
N ILE A 139 -11.44 15.40 10.92
CA ILE A 139 -11.67 16.09 9.65
C ILE A 139 -10.51 17.06 9.43
N SER A 140 -9.69 16.77 8.43
CA SER A 140 -8.62 17.64 7.95
C SER A 140 -9.03 18.27 6.63
N GLU A 141 -9.25 19.59 6.65
CA GLU A 141 -9.75 20.32 5.48
C GLU A 141 -8.64 20.66 4.47
N ARG A 142 -7.37 20.65 4.88
CA ARG A 142 -6.24 21.23 4.11
C ARG A 142 -4.91 20.48 4.22
N GLY A 143 -4.93 19.26 4.76
CA GLY A 143 -3.73 18.43 4.90
C GLY A 143 -4.07 17.01 5.31
N PHE A 144 -3.05 16.26 5.76
CA PHE A 144 -3.25 14.90 6.25
C PHE A 144 -4.08 14.90 7.55
N ALA A 145 -4.74 13.79 7.86
CA ALA A 145 -5.47 13.66 9.11
C ALA A 145 -4.53 13.22 10.24
N LEU A 146 -3.69 12.22 9.97
CA LEU A 146 -2.83 11.60 10.97
C LEU A 146 -1.42 11.44 10.42
N ARG A 147 -0.41 11.78 11.22
CA ARG A 147 0.99 11.45 10.96
C ARG A 147 1.65 10.80 12.16
N THR A 148 2.38 9.73 11.92
CA THR A 148 3.21 9.09 12.94
C THR A 148 4.60 8.92 12.38
N GLN A 149 5.60 9.44 13.10
CA GLN A 149 6.95 9.49 12.59
C GLN A 149 7.98 9.13 13.66
N ALA A 150 8.85 8.18 13.35
CA ALA A 150 9.95 7.74 14.21
C ALA A 150 11.27 7.78 13.42
N ALA A 151 12.16 8.67 13.79
CA ALA A 151 13.39 8.94 13.03
C ALA A 151 14.51 7.91 13.27
N ALA A 152 14.44 7.10 14.32
CA ALA A 152 15.38 6.02 14.60
C ALA A 152 14.73 4.73 15.09
N GLY A 153 13.40 4.71 15.23
CA GLY A 153 12.65 3.55 15.71
C GLY A 153 11.45 3.26 14.83
N ASP A 154 10.47 2.59 15.42
CA ASP A 154 9.26 2.15 14.74
C ASP A 154 8.13 3.18 14.82
N ALA A 155 7.35 3.28 13.75
CA ALA A 155 6.18 4.14 13.69
C ALA A 155 4.89 3.29 13.60
N HIS A 156 3.96 3.50 14.53
CA HIS A 156 2.74 2.71 14.66
C HIS A 156 1.48 3.58 14.62
N SER A 157 0.57 3.29 13.69
CA SER A 157 -0.78 3.87 13.69
C SER A 157 -1.85 2.81 13.81
N VAL A 158 -2.78 3.03 14.74
CA VAL A 158 -4.01 2.24 14.88
C VAL A 158 -5.19 3.18 14.76
N THR A 159 -6.05 2.95 13.79
CA THR A 159 -7.23 3.79 13.56
C THR A 159 -8.54 3.01 13.74
N GLY A 160 -9.54 3.72 14.25
CA GLY A 160 -10.95 3.36 14.34
C GLY A 160 -11.80 4.61 14.21
N GLY A 161 -13.09 4.49 13.92
CA GLY A 161 -13.95 5.66 13.73
C GLY A 161 -13.93 6.21 12.30
N VAL A 162 -13.85 7.54 12.16
CA VAL A 162 -13.97 8.22 10.85
C VAL A 162 -12.81 9.20 10.65
N ILE A 163 -12.17 9.10 9.50
CA ILE A 163 -11.10 9.99 9.07
C ILE A 163 -11.50 10.61 7.73
N GLU A 164 -11.45 11.93 7.65
CA GLU A 164 -11.60 12.67 6.40
C GLU A 164 -10.38 13.57 6.18
N ALA A 165 -9.74 13.45 5.01
CA ALA A 165 -8.65 14.32 4.60
C ALA A 165 -8.94 14.87 3.19
N ARG A 166 -9.00 16.19 3.03
CA ARG A 166 -9.41 16.83 1.77
C ARG A 166 -8.27 17.37 0.91
N ALA A 167 -7.04 17.23 1.36
CA ALA A 167 -5.83 17.69 0.68
C ALA A 167 -4.60 17.01 1.30
N GLY A 168 -3.42 17.34 0.78
CA GLY A 168 -2.17 16.71 1.18
C GLY A 168 -1.91 15.44 0.40
N GLU A 169 -0.86 14.72 0.78
CA GLU A 169 -0.42 13.52 0.08
C GLU A 169 -1.26 12.28 0.43
N CYS A 170 -1.71 12.20 1.68
CA CYS A 170 -2.51 11.08 2.16
C CYS A 170 -3.36 11.46 3.38
N ALA A 171 -4.32 10.62 3.77
CA ALA A 171 -5.05 10.77 5.03
C ALA A 171 -4.25 10.28 6.25
N ILE A 172 -3.60 9.11 6.13
CA ILE A 172 -2.82 8.47 7.18
C ILE A 172 -1.38 8.32 6.70
N MET A 173 -0.47 9.04 7.34
CA MET A 173 0.97 9.00 7.08
C MET A 173 1.69 8.24 8.20
N VAL A 174 2.48 7.23 7.86
CA VAL A 174 3.35 6.53 8.82
C VAL A 174 4.76 6.39 8.26
N GLU A 175 5.72 6.95 8.99
CA GLU A 175 7.13 7.11 8.60
C GLU A 175 8.05 6.62 9.73
N GLY A 176 8.35 5.32 9.74
CA GLY A 176 9.30 4.71 10.67
C GLY A 176 10.60 4.39 9.96
N ARG A 177 11.74 4.78 10.53
CA ARG A 177 13.03 4.53 9.87
C ARG A 177 13.46 3.05 9.95
N GLU A 178 13.04 2.35 11.00
CA GLU A 178 13.21 0.89 11.14
C GLU A 178 12.02 0.15 10.55
N ASN A 179 10.84 0.25 11.16
CA ASN A 179 9.63 -0.36 10.62
C ASN A 179 8.41 0.56 10.76
N SER A 180 7.49 0.43 9.81
CA SER A 180 6.21 1.14 9.80
C SER A 180 5.05 0.17 9.90
N PHE A 181 4.14 0.44 10.83
CA PHE A 181 2.97 -0.40 11.09
C PHE A 181 1.68 0.41 11.04
N VAL A 182 0.74 -0.02 10.20
CA VAL A 182 -0.59 0.58 10.11
C VAL A 182 -1.67 -0.47 10.31
N THR A 183 -2.56 -0.25 11.26
CA THR A 183 -3.80 -1.03 11.42
C THR A 183 -5.00 -0.12 11.23
N ASN A 184 -5.64 -0.19 10.07
CA ASN A 184 -6.85 0.56 9.78
C ASN A 184 -8.12 -0.27 10.06
N ARG A 185 -8.93 0.21 11.01
CA ARG A 185 -10.31 -0.23 11.23
C ARG A 185 -11.32 0.89 11.02
N ALA A 186 -10.87 2.06 10.58
CA ALA A 186 -11.70 3.24 10.38
C ALA A 186 -12.34 3.26 8.98
N ALA A 187 -13.35 4.12 8.81
CA ALA A 187 -13.74 4.62 7.51
C ALA A 187 -12.87 5.85 7.18
N VAL A 188 -12.07 5.75 6.12
CA VAL A 188 -11.22 6.83 5.62
C VAL A 188 -11.81 7.33 4.32
N LEU A 189 -12.05 8.62 4.26
CA LEU A 189 -12.53 9.32 3.07
C LEU A 189 -11.50 10.36 2.68
N THR A 190 -11.04 10.32 1.43
CA THR A 190 -10.23 11.41 0.89
C THR A 190 -10.98 12.19 -0.15
N GLY A 191 -10.67 13.49 -0.20
CA GLY A 191 -11.14 14.40 -1.23
C GLY A 191 -9.99 15.26 -1.73
N GLY A 192 -10.25 16.07 -2.74
CA GLY A 192 -9.21 16.84 -3.41
C GLY A 192 -8.59 16.06 -4.57
N ASP A 193 -7.58 16.66 -5.20
CA ASP A 193 -6.89 16.08 -6.35
C ASP A 193 -5.80 15.12 -5.88
N HIS A 194 -6.02 13.81 -6.07
CA HIS A 194 -5.08 12.72 -5.78
C HIS A 194 -4.55 12.67 -4.33
N VAL A 195 -5.40 12.21 -3.40
CA VAL A 195 -5.04 12.02 -1.98
C VAL A 195 -5.15 10.54 -1.60
N ASP A 196 -4.03 9.96 -1.17
CA ASP A 196 -3.98 8.54 -0.81
C ASP A 196 -4.70 8.25 0.52
N GLY A 197 -5.23 7.04 0.68
CA GLY A 197 -5.82 6.63 1.96
C GLY A 197 -4.76 6.46 3.04
N ILE A 198 -3.78 5.62 2.73
CA ILE A 198 -2.66 5.30 3.62
C ILE A 198 -1.36 5.44 2.83
N LEU A 199 -0.44 6.27 3.31
CA LEU A 199 0.98 6.19 2.97
C LEU A 199 1.72 5.59 4.17
N ALA A 200 2.24 4.37 4.00
CA ALA A 200 3.13 3.73 4.96
C ALA A 200 4.50 3.59 4.31
N THR A 201 5.47 4.35 4.80
CA THR A 201 6.82 4.34 4.26
C THR A 201 7.82 4.05 5.36
N ALA A 202 8.87 3.32 5.02
CA ALA A 202 10.01 3.13 5.91
C ALA A 202 11.10 4.21 5.72
N ARG A 203 10.77 5.27 4.96
CA ARG A 203 11.55 6.49 4.79
C ARG A 203 11.04 7.56 5.77
N VAL A 204 11.93 8.47 6.18
CA VAL A 204 11.56 9.55 7.09
C VAL A 204 11.97 10.90 6.53
N ASP A 205 10.99 11.79 6.33
CA ASP A 205 11.23 13.22 6.17
C ASP A 205 11.25 13.87 7.55
N LEU A 206 12.44 14.12 8.12
CA LEU A 206 12.60 14.60 9.50
C LEU A 206 11.81 15.90 9.74
N THR A 207 10.76 15.84 10.56
CA THR A 207 9.88 16.98 10.83
C THR A 207 10.66 18.18 11.39
N PHE A 208 11.66 17.93 12.23
CA PHE A 208 12.37 19.00 12.95
C PHE A 208 13.54 19.62 12.18
N SER A 209 14.12 18.94 11.20
CA SER A 209 15.23 19.48 10.39
C SER A 209 14.82 19.83 8.95
N GLY A 210 13.70 19.31 8.47
CA GLY A 210 13.31 19.41 7.06
C GLY A 210 14.20 18.58 6.12
N ASP A 211 15.17 17.83 6.67
CA ASP A 211 16.06 16.98 5.88
C ASP A 211 15.40 15.64 5.61
N ARG A 212 15.40 15.24 4.33
CA ARG A 212 15.00 13.90 3.92
C ARG A 212 16.11 12.92 4.26
N VAL A 213 15.85 11.97 5.16
CA VAL A 213 16.80 10.89 5.44
C VAL A 213 16.32 9.64 4.72
N ALA A 214 17.25 8.96 4.06
CA ALA A 214 16.94 7.67 3.45
C ALA A 214 16.48 6.68 4.54
N ALA A 215 15.59 5.77 4.15
CA ALA A 215 15.27 4.59 4.93
C ALA A 215 16.55 3.84 5.35
N LEU A 216 16.51 3.12 6.47
CA LEU A 216 17.57 2.16 6.80
C LEU A 216 17.43 0.93 5.90
N ALA A 217 18.56 0.33 5.51
CA ALA A 217 18.53 -0.92 4.76
C ALA A 217 17.77 -2.00 5.54
N ASN A 218 16.92 -2.78 4.85
CA ASN A 218 16.04 -3.80 5.43
C ASN A 218 14.89 -3.27 6.29
N SER A 219 14.56 -1.99 6.20
CA SER A 219 13.39 -1.43 6.87
C SER A 219 12.10 -1.98 6.26
N ASN A 220 11.10 -2.31 7.10
CA ASN A 220 9.91 -3.04 6.66
C ASN A 220 8.63 -2.21 6.83
N VAL A 221 7.62 -2.52 6.02
CA VAL A 221 6.28 -1.93 6.13
C VAL A 221 5.25 -3.04 6.33
N THR A 222 4.36 -2.88 7.30
CA THR A 222 3.20 -3.74 7.49
C THR A 222 1.91 -2.91 7.54
N VAL A 223 0.97 -3.20 6.63
CA VAL A 223 -0.35 -2.56 6.60
C VAL A 223 -1.45 -3.61 6.72
N THR A 224 -2.28 -3.49 7.74
CA THR A 224 -3.52 -4.27 7.90
C THR A 224 -4.72 -3.35 7.73
N ASN A 225 -5.53 -3.60 6.70
CA ASN A 225 -6.81 -2.92 6.49
C ASN A 225 -7.99 -3.87 6.71
N SER A 226 -8.80 -3.58 7.71
CA SER A 226 -10.13 -4.19 7.90
C SER A 226 -11.25 -3.16 7.89
N GLY A 227 -10.91 -1.88 7.66
CA GLY A 227 -11.86 -0.77 7.54
C GLY A 227 -12.29 -0.52 6.10
N ALA A 228 -12.65 0.72 5.80
CA ALA A 228 -12.98 1.17 4.45
C ALA A 228 -12.06 2.34 4.07
N LEU A 229 -11.49 2.27 2.86
CA LEU A 229 -10.75 3.36 2.23
C LEU A 229 -11.53 3.78 0.98
N CYS A 230 -11.97 5.04 0.91
CA CYS A 230 -12.57 5.66 -0.26
C CYS A 230 -11.68 6.84 -0.66
N THR A 231 -10.90 6.70 -1.73
CA THR A 231 -9.75 7.58 -1.98
C THR A 231 -9.73 8.18 -3.38
N THR A 232 -9.31 9.44 -3.50
CA THR A 232 -9.06 10.10 -4.80
C THR A 232 -7.67 9.81 -5.36
N GLY A 233 -6.74 9.35 -4.52
CA GLY A 233 -5.45 8.79 -4.90
C GLY A 233 -5.43 7.26 -4.74
N ASP A 234 -4.26 6.72 -4.40
CA ASP A 234 -4.09 5.30 -4.11
C ASP A 234 -4.81 4.91 -2.82
N GLY A 235 -5.31 3.68 -2.75
CA GLY A 235 -5.92 3.16 -1.52
C GLY A 235 -4.87 3.02 -0.42
N ILE A 236 -3.87 2.17 -0.70
CA ILE A 236 -2.70 1.97 0.15
C ILE A 236 -1.47 2.12 -0.73
N ARG A 237 -0.58 3.04 -0.36
CA ARG A 237 0.78 3.15 -0.89
C ARG A 237 1.77 2.74 0.19
N ALA A 238 2.58 1.73 -0.11
CA ALA A 238 3.56 1.16 0.81
C ALA A 238 4.96 1.19 0.17
N GLU A 239 5.95 1.73 0.89
CA GLU A 239 7.30 1.96 0.37
C GLU A 239 8.37 1.53 1.40
N ALA A 240 9.30 0.64 1.04
CA ALA A 240 10.28 0.10 1.98
C ALA A 240 11.57 -0.34 1.29
N GLN A 241 12.67 -0.44 2.05
CA GLN A 241 13.96 -1.02 1.61
C GLN A 241 14.12 -2.49 2.01
N GLY A 242 13.00 -3.14 2.31
CA GLY A 242 12.96 -4.44 2.94
C GLY A 242 11.68 -5.13 2.52
N SER A 243 11.07 -5.87 3.44
CA SER A 243 9.81 -6.55 3.14
C SER A 243 8.60 -5.65 3.37
N ILE A 244 7.62 -5.76 2.48
CA ILE A 244 6.31 -5.13 2.60
C ILE A 244 5.25 -6.22 2.74
N GLU A 245 4.48 -6.18 3.83
CA GLU A 245 3.33 -7.05 4.06
C GLU A 245 2.03 -6.25 4.12
N ILE A 246 1.08 -6.56 3.24
CA ILE A 246 -0.23 -5.94 3.23
C ILE A 246 -1.31 -7.00 3.38
N ARG A 247 -2.25 -6.77 4.29
CA ARG A 247 -3.43 -7.60 4.50
C ARG A 247 -4.68 -6.75 4.37
N ASN A 248 -5.47 -6.95 3.33
CA ASN A 248 -6.76 -6.30 3.17
C ASN A 248 -7.90 -7.32 3.32
N THR A 249 -8.68 -7.14 4.38
CA THR A 249 -9.96 -7.82 4.62
C THR A 249 -11.15 -6.86 4.45
N GLY A 250 -10.86 -5.55 4.42
CA GLY A 250 -11.84 -4.48 4.32
C GLY A 250 -12.20 -4.11 2.88
N ARG A 251 -12.70 -2.89 2.70
CA ARG A 251 -12.99 -2.30 1.39
C ARG A 251 -11.94 -1.26 1.03
N ILE A 252 -11.49 -1.29 -0.22
CA ILE A 252 -10.72 -0.24 -0.87
C ILE A 252 -11.47 0.13 -2.14
N ASP A 253 -11.77 1.42 -2.30
CA ASP A 253 -12.40 2.04 -3.45
C ASP A 253 -11.57 3.27 -3.78
N ALA A 254 -10.65 3.12 -4.74
CA ALA A 254 -9.61 4.10 -5.04
C ALA A 254 -9.73 4.56 -6.49
N ASP A 255 -9.71 5.87 -6.72
CA ASP A 255 -9.59 6.42 -8.07
C ASP A 255 -8.21 6.10 -8.68
N GLY A 256 -7.17 6.00 -7.85
CA GLY A 256 -5.81 5.58 -8.22
C GLY A 256 -5.62 4.07 -8.22
N ILE A 257 -4.46 3.60 -7.78
CA ILE A 257 -4.15 2.19 -7.60
C ILE A 257 -4.73 1.73 -6.25
N GLY A 258 -5.39 0.58 -6.20
CA GLY A 258 -5.93 0.07 -4.94
C GLY A 258 -4.85 -0.24 -3.90
N ILE A 259 -3.83 -1.01 -4.28
CA ILE A 259 -2.60 -1.23 -3.51
C ILE A 259 -1.40 -1.00 -4.41
N HIS A 260 -0.53 -0.08 -4.00
CA HIS A 260 0.73 0.20 -4.65
C HIS A 260 1.88 -0.11 -3.70
N VAL A 261 2.68 -1.12 -4.07
CA VAL A 261 3.86 -1.57 -3.33
C VAL A 261 5.10 -1.12 -4.10
N ARG A 262 6.04 -0.48 -3.41
CA ARG A 262 7.24 0.06 -4.04
C ARG A 262 8.48 -0.32 -3.24
N ASP A 263 9.42 -0.94 -3.93
CA ASP A 263 10.78 -1.02 -3.43
C ASP A 263 11.46 0.35 -3.60
N ILE A 264 12.19 0.76 -2.57
CA ILE A 264 12.95 2.02 -2.57
C ILE A 264 14.44 1.79 -2.24
N ASP A 265 14.92 0.55 -2.13
CA ASP A 265 16.34 0.24 -1.84
C ASP A 265 17.28 0.36 -3.04
N GLY A 266 16.76 0.36 -4.28
CA GLY A 266 17.53 0.71 -5.47
C GLY A 266 17.54 -0.42 -6.50
N THR A 267 18.65 -1.14 -6.61
CA THR A 267 18.79 -2.30 -7.53
C THR A 267 19.45 -3.49 -6.82
N ASP A 268 19.30 -3.60 -5.50
CA ASP A 268 20.00 -4.62 -4.72
C ASP A 268 19.31 -5.99 -4.73
N GLY A 269 18.07 -6.05 -5.25
CA GLY A 269 17.34 -7.28 -5.45
C GLY A 269 16.87 -7.93 -4.14
N THR A 270 16.73 -7.18 -3.05
CA THR A 270 16.36 -7.71 -1.73
C THR A 270 14.88 -7.47 -1.41
N GLY A 271 14.46 -7.63 -0.15
CA GLY A 271 13.05 -7.48 0.22
C GLY A 271 12.09 -8.52 -0.37
N ARG A 272 10.82 -8.42 0.04
CA ARG A 272 9.70 -9.22 -0.49
C ARG A 272 8.41 -8.41 -0.44
N ALA A 273 7.63 -8.45 -1.51
CA ALA A 273 6.27 -7.91 -1.53
C ALA A 273 5.27 -9.04 -1.22
N ASN A 274 4.46 -8.91 -0.18
CA ASN A 274 3.45 -9.92 0.19
C ASN A 274 2.08 -9.26 0.38
N VAL A 275 1.12 -9.56 -0.49
CA VAL A 275 -0.23 -8.96 -0.48
C VAL A 275 -1.29 -10.04 -0.31
N HIS A 276 -2.07 -9.93 0.77
CA HIS A 276 -3.19 -10.82 1.10
C HIS A 276 -4.51 -10.09 0.94
N GLN A 277 -5.19 -10.36 -0.17
CA GLN A 277 -6.38 -9.64 -0.62
C GLN A 277 -7.64 -10.50 -0.53
N THR A 278 -8.34 -10.37 0.59
CA THR A 278 -9.54 -11.18 0.90
C THR A 278 -10.83 -10.38 0.90
N GLY A 279 -10.73 -9.06 1.07
CA GLY A 279 -11.87 -8.13 1.05
C GLY A 279 -12.27 -7.72 -0.37
N VAL A 280 -12.71 -6.46 -0.50
CA VAL A 280 -13.02 -5.85 -1.80
C VAL A 280 -11.96 -4.80 -2.11
N LEU A 281 -11.34 -4.89 -3.28
CA LEU A 281 -10.49 -3.86 -3.84
C LEU A 281 -11.02 -3.48 -5.22
N GLU A 282 -11.32 -2.19 -5.37
CA GLU A 282 -11.62 -1.56 -6.64
C GLU A 282 -10.64 -0.41 -6.82
N GLY A 283 -9.69 -0.56 -7.74
CA GLY A 283 -8.80 0.52 -8.14
C GLY A 283 -9.21 1.06 -9.51
N GLY A 284 -9.10 2.36 -9.69
CA GLY A 284 -9.43 3.06 -10.94
C GLY A 284 -8.29 2.98 -11.95
N ALA A 285 -7.03 3.13 -11.50
CA ALA A 285 -5.84 3.10 -12.35
C ALA A 285 -5.07 1.75 -12.32
N GLY A 286 -5.37 0.88 -11.36
CA GLY A 286 -4.77 -0.44 -11.19
C GLY A 286 -5.23 -1.11 -9.91
N GLY A 287 -5.17 -2.44 -9.85
CA GLY A 287 -5.61 -3.20 -8.68
C GLY A 287 -4.51 -3.29 -7.63
N ILE A 288 -3.64 -4.28 -7.78
CA ILE A 288 -2.41 -4.44 -7.01
C ILE A 288 -1.23 -4.23 -7.97
N VAL A 289 -0.38 -3.26 -7.66
CA VAL A 289 0.82 -2.96 -8.46
C VAL A 289 2.04 -3.06 -7.57
N VAL A 290 2.99 -3.91 -7.95
CA VAL A 290 4.30 -4.02 -7.33
C VAL A 290 5.34 -3.41 -8.28
N SER A 291 6.13 -2.49 -7.77
CA SER A 291 7.19 -1.82 -8.53
C SER A 291 8.51 -1.82 -7.75
N GLY A 292 9.61 -1.69 -8.47
CA GLY A 292 10.95 -1.88 -7.92
C GLY A 292 11.47 -3.28 -8.21
N ASP A 293 12.50 -3.68 -7.47
CA ASP A 293 13.31 -4.86 -7.75
C ASP A 293 13.29 -5.89 -6.61
N PHE A 294 12.17 -6.01 -5.89
CA PHE A 294 11.98 -7.02 -4.84
C PHE A 294 12.52 -8.39 -5.26
N ALA A 295 13.12 -9.14 -4.33
CA ALA A 295 13.61 -10.48 -4.64
C ALA A 295 12.51 -11.42 -5.17
N THR A 296 11.29 -11.28 -4.62
CA THR A 296 10.09 -12.04 -4.98
C THR A 296 8.83 -11.27 -4.57
N SER A 297 7.75 -11.40 -5.33
CA SER A 297 6.41 -10.96 -4.95
C SER A 297 5.46 -12.14 -4.74
N VAL A 298 4.64 -12.09 -3.70
CA VAL A 298 3.57 -13.06 -3.44
C VAL A 298 2.25 -12.32 -3.31
N ILE A 299 1.32 -12.60 -4.22
CA ILE A 299 -0.02 -12.00 -4.22
C ILE A 299 -1.06 -13.10 -4.07
N GLN A 300 -1.82 -13.05 -2.98
CA GLN A 300 -2.89 -13.99 -2.68
C GLN A 300 -4.23 -13.26 -2.72
N VAL A 301 -5.14 -13.68 -3.60
CA VAL A 301 -6.47 -13.07 -3.73
C VAL A 301 -7.54 -14.10 -3.43
N ALA A 302 -8.32 -13.89 -2.37
CA ALA A 302 -9.51 -14.70 -2.04
C ALA A 302 -10.83 -13.90 -2.14
N GLY A 303 -10.75 -12.60 -2.44
CA GLY A 303 -11.88 -11.68 -2.48
C GLY A 303 -12.24 -11.18 -3.88
N ILE A 304 -12.68 -9.92 -3.93
CA ILE A 304 -12.93 -9.19 -5.17
C ILE A 304 -11.76 -8.25 -5.43
N LEU A 305 -11.22 -8.28 -6.65
CA LEU A 305 -10.15 -7.41 -7.11
C LEU A 305 -10.52 -6.85 -8.49
N LYS A 306 -10.51 -5.53 -8.65
CA LYS A 306 -10.75 -4.86 -9.92
C LYS A 306 -9.65 -3.84 -10.20
N GLY A 307 -9.05 -3.92 -11.39
CA GLY A 307 -7.95 -3.04 -11.82
C GLY A 307 -8.36 -1.76 -12.55
N GLY A 308 -9.65 -1.55 -12.80
CA GLY A 308 -10.14 -0.34 -13.44
C GLY A 308 -9.66 -0.22 -14.89
N SER A 309 -8.97 0.88 -15.22
CA SER A 309 -8.32 1.10 -16.52
C SER A 309 -6.95 0.43 -16.66
N GLY A 310 -6.36 -0.04 -15.55
CA GLY A 310 -5.09 -0.77 -15.54
C GLY A 310 -5.27 -2.26 -15.27
N ALA A 311 -4.14 -2.96 -15.06
CA ALA A 311 -4.14 -4.36 -14.69
C ALA A 311 -4.77 -4.56 -13.30
N ALA A 312 -5.42 -5.71 -13.10
CA ALA A 312 -5.87 -6.11 -11.77
C ALA A 312 -4.66 -6.49 -10.89
N ILE A 313 -3.66 -7.15 -11.47
CA ILE A 313 -2.38 -7.45 -10.84
C ILE A 313 -1.27 -7.11 -11.83
N LEU A 314 -0.29 -6.34 -11.39
CA LEU A 314 0.94 -6.05 -12.12
C LEU A 314 2.13 -6.25 -11.18
N THR A 315 3.05 -7.15 -11.54
CA THR A 315 4.33 -7.34 -10.85
C THR A 315 5.52 -7.09 -11.77
N GLY A 316 6.73 -7.45 -11.33
CA GLY A 316 7.98 -6.88 -11.78
C GLY A 316 8.84 -7.83 -12.63
N ALA A 317 10.16 -7.83 -12.37
CA ALA A 317 11.12 -8.70 -13.05
C ALA A 317 11.60 -9.86 -12.14
N SER A 318 10.94 -10.04 -11.00
CA SER A 318 11.28 -11.02 -9.98
C SER A 318 10.52 -12.33 -10.18
N ALA A 319 10.98 -13.41 -9.55
CA ALA A 319 10.22 -14.66 -9.55
C ALA A 319 8.99 -14.51 -8.64
N ASP A 320 7.83 -14.31 -9.24
CA ASP A 320 6.61 -13.92 -8.57
C ASP A 320 5.63 -15.10 -8.42
N THR A 321 4.75 -15.02 -7.43
CA THR A 321 3.74 -16.04 -7.14
C THR A 321 2.37 -15.41 -6.99
N ILE A 322 1.47 -15.73 -7.90
CA ILE A 322 0.08 -15.26 -7.93
C ILE A 322 -0.87 -16.41 -7.62
N LEU A 323 -1.60 -16.31 -6.50
CA LEU A 323 -2.56 -17.32 -6.06
C LEU A 323 -3.96 -16.72 -6.00
N ILE A 324 -4.82 -17.12 -6.94
CA ILE A 324 -6.23 -16.70 -6.97
C ILE A 324 -7.07 -17.82 -6.36
N GLY A 325 -7.52 -17.60 -5.13
CA GLY A 325 -8.21 -18.57 -4.29
C GLY A 325 -9.66 -18.84 -4.68
N ALA A 326 -10.26 -19.79 -3.95
CA ALA A 326 -11.62 -20.25 -4.23
C ALA A 326 -12.66 -19.12 -4.15
N GLY A 327 -13.50 -19.03 -5.19
CA GLY A 327 -14.56 -18.03 -5.33
C GLY A 327 -14.09 -16.60 -5.61
N ALA A 328 -12.77 -16.35 -5.67
CA ALA A 328 -12.23 -15.03 -5.95
C ALA A 328 -12.64 -14.54 -7.34
N ARG A 329 -12.83 -13.22 -7.47
CA ARG A 329 -13.20 -12.55 -8.71
C ARG A 329 -12.20 -11.45 -9.01
N VAL A 330 -11.43 -11.65 -10.06
CA VAL A 330 -10.44 -10.71 -10.58
C VAL A 330 -10.98 -10.13 -11.89
N GLN A 331 -11.18 -8.81 -11.93
CA GLN A 331 -11.61 -8.08 -13.10
C GLN A 331 -10.47 -7.17 -13.59
N GLY A 332 -9.85 -7.58 -14.69
CA GLY A 332 -8.67 -6.96 -15.28
C GLY A 332 -7.58 -8.00 -15.49
N ASP A 333 -6.47 -7.56 -16.08
CA ASP A 333 -5.37 -8.43 -16.46
C ASP A 333 -4.51 -8.81 -15.25
N ILE A 334 -3.87 -9.97 -15.33
CA ILE A 334 -2.80 -10.41 -14.44
C ILE A 334 -1.54 -10.42 -15.29
N LEU A 335 -0.59 -9.54 -14.98
CA LEU A 335 0.66 -9.38 -15.72
C LEU A 335 1.83 -9.56 -14.73
N THR A 336 2.62 -10.63 -14.86
CA THR A 336 3.71 -10.90 -13.90
C THR A 336 5.07 -10.37 -14.32
N GLY A 337 5.30 -10.17 -15.62
CA GLY A 337 6.47 -9.47 -16.13
C GLY A 337 7.62 -10.42 -16.43
N ALA A 338 8.82 -10.17 -15.91
CA ALA A 338 9.94 -11.09 -16.12
C ALA A 338 10.21 -11.89 -14.85
N GLY A 339 10.93 -13.00 -14.97
CA GLY A 339 11.19 -13.91 -13.84
C GLY A 339 10.55 -15.26 -14.10
N ASN A 340 10.91 -16.28 -13.31
CA ASN A 340 10.20 -17.56 -13.42
C ASN A 340 9.01 -17.53 -12.47
N ASP A 341 7.84 -17.26 -13.01
CA ASP A 341 6.63 -16.95 -12.28
C ASP A 341 5.74 -18.17 -12.06
N GLU A 342 4.94 -18.09 -11.01
CA GLU A 342 3.98 -19.12 -10.65
C GLU A 342 2.58 -18.54 -10.51
N ILE A 343 1.68 -18.89 -11.44
CA ILE A 343 0.28 -18.45 -11.43
C ILE A 343 -0.61 -19.66 -11.17
N ARG A 344 -1.41 -19.62 -10.10
CA ARG A 344 -2.41 -20.65 -9.80
C ARG A 344 -3.79 -20.06 -9.60
N LEU A 345 -4.73 -20.51 -10.42
CA LEU A 345 -6.14 -20.18 -10.31
C LEU A 345 -6.89 -21.37 -9.72
N ASP A 346 -7.56 -21.16 -8.58
CA ASP A 346 -8.42 -22.19 -8.00
C ASP A 346 -9.54 -22.59 -8.99
N ARG A 347 -10.07 -23.80 -8.84
CA ARG A 347 -11.16 -24.35 -9.65
C ARG A 347 -12.35 -23.42 -9.78
N SER A 348 -12.64 -22.61 -8.76
CA SER A 348 -13.79 -21.69 -8.73
C SER A 348 -13.42 -20.22 -8.92
N ALA A 349 -12.14 -19.91 -9.10
CA ALA A 349 -11.65 -18.56 -9.37
C ALA A 349 -12.12 -18.06 -10.74
N ARG A 350 -12.39 -16.76 -10.84
CA ARG A 350 -12.76 -16.10 -12.10
C ARG A 350 -11.81 -14.94 -12.36
N VAL A 351 -11.20 -14.93 -13.54
CA VAL A 351 -10.40 -13.83 -14.07
C VAL A 351 -11.05 -13.43 -15.39
N SER A 352 -11.37 -12.15 -15.58
CA SER A 352 -12.02 -11.67 -16.81
C SER A 352 -11.09 -10.93 -17.77
N GLY A 353 -9.80 -10.82 -17.45
CA GLY A 353 -8.76 -10.27 -18.31
C GLY A 353 -7.79 -11.33 -18.82
N LEU A 354 -6.71 -10.88 -19.42
CA LEU A 354 -5.56 -11.70 -19.81
C LEU A 354 -4.80 -12.18 -18.57
N VAL A 355 -4.30 -13.41 -18.63
CA VAL A 355 -3.27 -13.93 -17.72
C VAL A 355 -1.98 -14.01 -18.53
N ASP A 356 -1.06 -13.11 -18.28
CA ASP A 356 0.23 -12.99 -18.97
C ASP A 356 1.36 -13.25 -17.98
N ALA A 357 2.10 -14.34 -18.20
CA ALA A 357 3.25 -14.71 -17.38
C ALA A 357 4.53 -13.95 -17.80
N GLY A 358 4.56 -13.39 -19.01
CA GLY A 358 5.63 -12.55 -19.50
C GLY A 358 6.89 -13.30 -19.93
N SER A 359 8.04 -13.14 -19.26
CA SER A 359 9.28 -13.77 -19.72
C SER A 359 10.03 -14.50 -18.62
N GLY A 360 10.41 -15.74 -18.90
CA GLY A 360 10.96 -16.66 -17.93
C GLY A 360 10.45 -18.07 -18.21
N ASN A 361 10.75 -19.01 -17.33
CA ASN A 361 10.16 -20.36 -17.45
C ASN A 361 9.03 -20.44 -16.43
N ASP A 362 7.82 -20.15 -16.89
CA ASP A 362 6.69 -19.89 -16.04
C ASP A 362 5.84 -21.14 -15.82
N SER A 363 5.09 -21.15 -14.72
CA SER A 363 4.18 -22.24 -14.38
C SER A 363 2.77 -21.70 -14.14
N VAL A 364 1.85 -22.01 -15.06
CA VAL A 364 0.47 -21.55 -15.01
C VAL A 364 -0.49 -22.72 -14.84
N VAL A 365 -1.29 -22.70 -13.76
CA VAL A 365 -2.33 -23.69 -13.47
C VAL A 365 -3.70 -23.03 -13.48
N LEU A 366 -4.57 -23.48 -14.39
CA LEU A 366 -5.90 -22.92 -14.60
C LEU A 366 -6.99 -23.65 -13.80
N GLY A 367 -8.06 -22.91 -13.50
CA GLY A 367 -9.26 -23.39 -12.82
C GLY A 367 -10.33 -23.93 -13.77
N ASN A 368 -11.59 -24.00 -13.32
CA ASN A 368 -12.68 -24.54 -14.15
C ASN A 368 -13.45 -23.47 -14.94
N ALA A 369 -13.10 -22.18 -14.80
CA ALA A 369 -13.61 -21.14 -15.68
C ALA A 369 -12.84 -21.14 -17.02
N GLY A 370 -13.29 -20.38 -18.01
CA GLY A 370 -12.50 -20.18 -19.24
C GLY A 370 -11.56 -18.99 -19.08
N TYR A 371 -10.30 -19.16 -19.45
CA TYR A 371 -9.26 -18.14 -19.34
C TYR A 371 -8.61 -17.83 -20.70
N VAL A 372 -8.05 -16.64 -20.83
CA VAL A 372 -7.16 -16.26 -21.93
C VAL A 372 -5.76 -16.13 -21.33
N VAL A 373 -4.81 -16.87 -21.87
CA VAL A 373 -3.50 -17.06 -21.25
C VAL A 373 -2.41 -16.89 -22.27
N ASP A 374 -1.37 -16.17 -21.88
CA ASP A 374 -0.12 -16.02 -22.59
C ASP A 374 1.03 -16.40 -21.63
N GLY A 375 1.94 -17.25 -22.09
CA GLY A 375 3.18 -17.57 -21.35
C GLY A 375 4.28 -16.57 -21.63
N GLY A 376 4.23 -15.95 -22.82
CA GLY A 376 5.29 -15.15 -23.37
C GLY A 376 6.57 -15.95 -23.65
N ALA A 377 7.72 -15.42 -23.28
CA ALA A 377 9.02 -15.93 -23.71
C ALA A 377 9.70 -16.82 -22.66
N GLY A 378 9.98 -18.06 -23.01
CA GLY A 378 10.79 -19.01 -22.25
C GLY A 378 10.21 -20.40 -22.36
N ASN A 379 10.51 -21.33 -21.44
CA ASN A 379 9.95 -22.69 -21.54
C ASN A 379 8.86 -22.87 -20.48
N ASP A 380 7.61 -22.67 -20.90
CA ASP A 380 6.49 -22.55 -19.98
C ASP A 380 5.77 -23.88 -19.76
N LEU A 381 5.19 -23.99 -18.56
CA LEU A 381 4.45 -25.15 -18.11
C LEU A 381 3.01 -24.75 -17.82
N PHE A 382 2.10 -25.21 -18.66
CA PHE A 382 0.67 -25.01 -18.50
C PHE A 382 -0.02 -26.30 -18.05
N GLN A 383 -0.87 -26.16 -17.04
CA GLN A 383 -1.89 -27.14 -16.72
C GLN A 383 -3.26 -26.50 -16.97
N ALA A 384 -3.88 -26.89 -18.08
CA ALA A 384 -5.26 -26.51 -18.37
C ALA A 384 -6.21 -27.07 -17.29
N GLY A 385 -7.31 -26.36 -17.10
CA GLY A 385 -8.40 -26.80 -16.24
C GLY A 385 -9.54 -27.42 -17.05
N SER A 386 -10.74 -27.46 -16.48
CA SER A 386 -11.92 -27.96 -17.22
C SER A 386 -12.64 -26.88 -18.04
N GLY A 387 -12.00 -25.72 -18.16
CA GLY A 387 -12.52 -24.49 -18.73
C GLY A 387 -12.78 -24.56 -20.23
N ARG A 388 -13.00 -23.40 -20.81
CA ARG A 388 -12.90 -23.20 -22.26
C ARG A 388 -11.79 -22.18 -22.45
N ASP A 389 -10.57 -22.68 -22.51
CA ASP A 389 -9.37 -21.88 -22.39
C ASP A 389 -8.84 -21.47 -23.76
N VAL A 390 -8.13 -20.35 -23.82
CA VAL A 390 -7.47 -19.86 -25.04
C VAL A 390 -6.02 -19.59 -24.68
N PHE A 391 -5.11 -20.30 -25.35
CA PHE A 391 -3.67 -20.11 -25.22
C PHE A 391 -3.15 -19.32 -26.42
N LEU A 392 -2.51 -18.19 -26.15
CA LEU A 392 -1.98 -17.27 -27.14
C LEU A 392 -0.50 -17.57 -27.39
N TYR A 393 -0.07 -17.37 -28.64
CA TYR A 393 1.33 -17.42 -29.08
C TYR A 393 1.54 -16.36 -30.15
N ALA A 394 2.39 -15.38 -29.89
CA ALA A 394 2.71 -14.23 -30.72
C ALA A 394 4.23 -14.12 -30.99
N ALA A 395 4.61 -13.18 -31.85
CA ALA A 395 6.02 -12.92 -32.14
C ALA A 395 6.74 -12.40 -30.89
N GLY A 396 7.87 -13.02 -30.54
CA GLY A 396 8.56 -12.77 -29.26
C GLY A 396 8.43 -13.90 -28.25
N ASP A 397 7.42 -14.77 -28.39
CA ASP A 397 7.18 -15.92 -27.50
C ASP A 397 8.09 -17.08 -27.91
N ALA A 398 9.39 -16.88 -27.72
CA ALA A 398 10.41 -17.87 -28.03
C ALA A 398 10.53 -18.88 -26.89
N GLY A 399 10.44 -20.18 -27.19
CA GLY A 399 10.19 -21.14 -26.12
C GLY A 399 10.04 -22.60 -26.50
N ASN A 400 10.00 -23.47 -25.50
CA ASN A 400 9.60 -24.87 -25.67
C ASN A 400 8.57 -25.24 -24.60
N ASP A 401 7.32 -24.91 -24.89
CA ASP A 401 6.25 -24.93 -23.92
C ASP A 401 5.59 -26.30 -23.86
N GLN A 402 5.04 -26.59 -22.69
CA GLN A 402 4.30 -27.82 -22.43
C GLN A 402 2.91 -27.49 -21.90
N LEU A 403 1.90 -28.00 -22.59
CA LEU A 403 0.51 -27.83 -22.21
C LEU A 403 -0.12 -29.20 -21.93
N ALA A 404 -0.44 -29.44 -20.66
CA ALA A 404 -1.16 -30.61 -20.20
C ALA A 404 -2.64 -30.29 -19.97
N GLY A 405 -3.51 -31.27 -20.23
CA GLY A 405 -4.95 -31.16 -19.95
C GLY A 405 -5.79 -30.49 -21.04
N PHE A 406 -5.19 -30.12 -22.18
CA PHE A 406 -5.88 -29.52 -23.32
C PHE A 406 -7.03 -30.39 -23.86
N ASP A 407 -8.25 -29.86 -23.91
CA ASP A 407 -9.45 -30.51 -24.46
C ASP A 407 -9.73 -29.99 -25.88
N LEU A 408 -9.48 -30.85 -26.88
CA LEU A 408 -9.71 -30.60 -28.32
C LEU A 408 -11.14 -30.16 -28.69
N ARG A 409 -12.12 -30.24 -27.80
CA ARG A 409 -13.51 -29.82 -28.06
C ARG A 409 -13.86 -28.47 -27.46
N ARG A 410 -12.98 -27.91 -26.63
CA ARG A 410 -13.27 -26.71 -25.83
C ARG A 410 -12.17 -25.68 -25.99
N ASP A 411 -10.94 -26.10 -25.77
CA ASP A 411 -9.80 -25.22 -25.65
C ASP A 411 -9.27 -24.83 -27.03
N LYS A 412 -8.67 -23.65 -27.09
CA LYS A 412 -8.19 -23.04 -28.32
C LYS A 412 -6.73 -22.70 -28.25
N LEU A 413 -6.05 -22.83 -29.39
CA LEU A 413 -4.72 -22.29 -29.62
C LEU A 413 -4.83 -21.15 -30.64
N ALA A 414 -4.31 -19.98 -30.29
CA ALA A 414 -4.30 -18.82 -31.17
C ALA A 414 -2.84 -18.45 -31.46
N PHE A 415 -2.39 -18.74 -32.69
CA PHE A 415 -1.06 -18.39 -33.16
C PHE A 415 -1.13 -17.15 -34.06
N ASP A 416 -0.39 -16.11 -33.71
CA ASP A 416 0.00 -15.00 -34.58
C ASP A 416 1.47 -15.13 -35.02
N VAL A 417 1.90 -16.37 -35.24
CA VAL A 417 3.24 -16.77 -35.68
C VAL A 417 3.14 -17.83 -36.77
N GLY A 418 4.21 -17.99 -37.55
CA GLY A 418 4.30 -19.06 -38.53
C GLY A 418 5.49 -18.95 -39.47
N PRO A 419 5.63 -19.89 -40.42
CA PRO A 419 4.77 -21.06 -40.64
C PRO A 419 4.84 -22.09 -39.50
N LEU A 420 3.75 -22.86 -39.30
CA LEU A 420 3.67 -23.93 -38.29
C LEU A 420 4.01 -25.30 -38.90
N ASP A 421 4.82 -26.10 -38.21
CA ASP A 421 5.01 -27.55 -38.47
C ASP A 421 4.39 -28.34 -37.32
N VAL A 422 3.57 -29.35 -37.65
CA VAL A 422 2.83 -30.14 -36.65
C VAL A 422 3.03 -31.63 -36.87
N ARG A 423 3.45 -32.30 -35.81
CA ARG A 423 3.74 -33.73 -35.83
C ARG A 423 3.30 -34.42 -34.55
N VAL A 424 2.75 -35.62 -34.70
CA VAL A 424 2.44 -36.50 -33.57
C VAL A 424 3.72 -37.22 -33.15
N VAL A 425 4.09 -37.12 -31.87
CA VAL A 425 5.25 -37.77 -31.27
C VAL A 425 4.79 -38.64 -30.10
N GLY A 426 4.64 -39.94 -30.35
CA GLY A 426 4.11 -40.87 -29.34
C GLY A 426 2.65 -40.59 -29.02
N ARG A 427 2.37 -40.08 -27.81
CA ARG A 427 1.01 -39.73 -27.33
C ARG A 427 0.73 -38.24 -27.34
N ASP A 428 1.67 -37.45 -27.86
CA ASP A 428 1.63 -36.00 -27.82
C ASP A 428 1.63 -35.42 -29.23
N THR A 429 1.17 -34.18 -29.36
CA THR A 429 1.31 -33.38 -30.57
C THR A 429 2.35 -32.30 -30.32
N LEU A 430 3.33 -32.20 -31.20
CA LEU A 430 4.35 -31.16 -31.19
C LEU A 430 4.08 -30.19 -32.34
N ILE A 431 3.91 -28.92 -31.99
CA ILE A 431 3.73 -27.78 -32.89
C ILE A 431 5.01 -26.95 -32.82
N THR A 432 5.61 -26.61 -33.94
CA THR A 432 6.85 -25.80 -33.99
C THR A 432 6.72 -24.65 -34.96
N TRP A 433 7.28 -23.50 -34.61
CA TRP A 433 7.43 -22.32 -35.47
C TRP A 433 8.89 -21.84 -35.47
N SER A 434 9.19 -20.70 -36.06
CA SER A 434 10.56 -20.19 -36.19
C SER A 434 11.25 -19.87 -34.87
N GLU A 435 10.48 -19.51 -33.84
CA GLU A 435 11.00 -18.98 -32.58
C GLU A 435 10.79 -19.96 -31.40
N GLY A 436 9.92 -20.96 -31.54
CA GLY A 436 9.60 -21.87 -30.44
C GLY A 436 8.80 -23.11 -30.82
N SER A 437 8.35 -23.82 -29.79
CA SER A 437 7.52 -25.01 -29.92
C SER A 437 6.54 -25.17 -28.77
N LEU A 438 5.42 -25.82 -29.05
CA LEU A 438 4.41 -26.24 -28.08
C LEU A 438 4.22 -27.75 -28.15
N ARG A 439 4.37 -28.42 -27.01
CA ARG A 439 4.01 -29.84 -26.83
C ARG A 439 2.68 -29.96 -26.10
N LEU A 440 1.65 -30.44 -26.81
CA LEU A 440 0.38 -30.85 -26.22
C LEU A 440 0.51 -32.25 -25.61
N VAL A 441 0.66 -32.31 -24.29
CA VAL A 441 0.93 -33.55 -23.56
C VAL A 441 -0.33 -34.41 -23.46
N GLY A 442 -0.25 -35.66 -23.94
CA GLY A 442 -1.34 -36.62 -23.92
C GLY A 442 -2.39 -36.43 -25.01
N VAL A 443 -2.17 -35.50 -25.93
CA VAL A 443 -3.06 -35.21 -27.07
C VAL A 443 -2.40 -35.72 -28.35
N ALA A 444 -2.82 -36.88 -28.85
CA ALA A 444 -2.42 -37.38 -30.17
C ALA A 444 -3.60 -37.29 -31.13
N SER A 445 -3.69 -36.20 -31.88
CA SER A 445 -4.79 -35.98 -32.82
C SER A 445 -4.29 -35.74 -34.24
N PRO A 446 -4.63 -36.61 -35.22
CA PRO A 446 -4.43 -36.32 -36.64
C PRO A 446 -5.41 -35.26 -37.17
N ASP A 447 -6.43 -34.88 -36.39
CA ASP A 447 -7.51 -33.97 -36.76
C ASP A 447 -7.32 -32.54 -36.20
N LEU A 448 -6.11 -32.18 -35.75
CA LEU A 448 -5.81 -30.79 -35.39
C LEU A 448 -5.84 -29.94 -36.67
N ASP A 449 -6.97 -29.29 -36.96
CA ASP A 449 -7.14 -28.46 -38.16
C ASP A 449 -6.49 -27.08 -37.94
N LEU A 450 -5.40 -26.85 -38.66
CA LEU A 450 -4.57 -25.63 -38.58
C LEU A 450 -4.83 -24.66 -39.75
N SER A 451 -5.87 -24.89 -40.55
CA SER A 451 -6.11 -24.11 -41.77
C SER A 451 -6.63 -22.69 -41.53
N ALA A 452 -6.88 -22.31 -40.27
CA ALA A 452 -7.29 -20.97 -39.85
C ALA A 452 -6.34 -20.43 -38.78
N ASN A 453 -6.16 -19.09 -38.74
CA ASN A 453 -5.43 -18.36 -37.68
C ASN A 453 -6.04 -18.53 -36.26
N TRP A 454 -7.08 -19.36 -36.14
CA TRP A 454 -7.83 -19.66 -34.93
C TRP A 454 -8.02 -21.17 -34.89
N ILE A 455 -7.29 -21.87 -34.01
CA ILE A 455 -7.43 -23.31 -33.84
C ILE A 455 -8.40 -23.50 -32.67
N ALA A 456 -9.62 -23.89 -32.99
CA ALA A 456 -10.74 -24.00 -32.06
C ALA A 456 -10.86 -25.36 -31.38
#